data_AF-A0A0F0KDU1-F1
#
_entry.id   AF-A0A0F0KDU1-F1
#
_cell.length_a   1.000
_cell.length_b   1.000
_cell.length_c   1.000
_cell.angle_alpha   90.00
_cell.angle_beta   90.00
_cell.angle_gamma   90.00
#
_symmetry.space_group_name_H-M   'P 1'
#
loop_
_entity.id
_entity.type
_entity.pdbx_description
1 polymer ?
#
loop_
_entity_poly.entity_id
_entity_poly.type
_entity_poly.pdbx_seq_one_letter_code
_entity_poly.pdbx_strand_id
1 'polypeptide(L)'
;MDTLRYRMSYLIVTLLPHFLRLSPRAQNVEVAIDNSEFSYLPAQAEALGVPVPPVTRLSLPLSDGRTLSALRFGSEAPRVTLLHGAGLNAHTWDTTSLALQQPLLAIDLAGHGDSSWRDDVDYTPRTLARDVAAALDAWAAEPQIVVGQSLGGLTGAALAAARPDLVSELIVVDITPGIDVTAGPAALREFYAGPTDFASRDELVDKAISLGFGGSRPETERGVFLNTRVRADGRVEWKHHFAHLAAQALAAHDPDSPTAPSVLHETGWDDLAAVTVPLTLVRAARGFVSEADAVELQRRVPAAEVVVLDATHNVQETAPVALAALIDAAVPSHGI
;
A
#
# COMPACT_ATOMS: atom_id res chain seq x y z
N MET A 1 69.93 40.02 -9.27
CA MET A 1 70.89 39.23 -10.07
C MET A 1 71.33 38.06 -9.21
N ASP A 2 70.72 36.91 -9.50
CA ASP A 2 71.14 35.50 -9.36
C ASP A 2 72.34 35.17 -8.44
N THR A 3 72.27 34.17 -7.57
CA THR A 3 72.11 32.76 -7.95
C THR A 3 71.79 31.87 -6.72
N LEU A 4 71.06 30.79 -7.01
CA LEU A 4 70.65 29.62 -6.22
C LEU A 4 71.35 29.32 -4.87
N ARG A 5 70.53 29.07 -3.84
CA ARG A 5 70.91 28.33 -2.61
C ARG A 5 70.01 27.10 -2.43
N TYR A 6 70.64 25.93 -2.39
CA TYR A 6 70.07 24.67 -1.91
C TYR A 6 71.09 24.07 -0.93
N ARG A 7 70.70 23.90 0.35
CA ARG A 7 71.29 23.03 1.39
C ARG A 7 70.51 23.27 2.69
N MET A 8 69.72 22.31 3.19
CA MET A 8 70.11 21.13 3.99
C MET A 8 70.28 21.46 5.48
N SER A 9 69.40 20.90 6.32
CA SER A 9 69.57 20.76 7.77
C SER A 9 69.13 19.34 8.15
N TYR A 10 70.08 18.41 8.33
CA TYR A 10 70.70 17.97 9.60
C TYR A 10 69.75 17.12 10.48
N LEU A 11 70.11 16.03 11.18
CA LEU A 11 71.12 14.95 11.14
C LEU A 11 70.93 14.18 12.49
N ILE A 12 70.91 12.83 12.51
CA ILE A 12 71.33 11.92 13.62
C ILE A 12 70.43 11.88 14.90
N VAL A 13 70.04 10.76 15.54
CA VAL A 13 70.80 9.59 16.06
C VAL A 13 69.89 8.35 16.28
N THR A 14 70.49 7.15 16.13
CA THR A 14 70.33 5.89 16.92
C THR A 14 69.48 4.71 16.40
N LEU A 15 70.05 3.51 16.60
CA LEU A 15 69.78 2.17 16.06
C LEU A 15 68.68 1.37 16.82
N LEU A 16 67.83 0.68 16.03
CA LEU A 16 67.09 -0.62 16.12
C LEU A 16 66.64 -1.24 17.50
N PRO A 17 65.55 -2.08 17.56
CA PRO A 17 65.06 -2.98 16.51
C PRO A 17 63.55 -2.93 16.16
N HIS A 18 63.30 -3.22 14.88
CA HIS A 18 62.01 -3.51 14.25
C HIS A 18 61.53 -4.90 14.65
N PHE A 19 60.34 -5.03 15.26
CA PHE A 19 59.36 -6.10 14.94
C PHE A 19 58.01 -5.86 15.63
N LEU A 20 56.95 -6.03 14.83
CA LEU A 20 55.54 -6.26 15.16
C LEU A 20 54.65 -5.06 15.57
N ARG A 21 53.80 -4.62 14.64
CA ARG A 21 52.36 -4.93 14.68
C ARG A 21 51.63 -4.50 13.39
N LEU A 22 51.19 -5.52 12.66
CA LEU A 22 49.88 -5.65 11.97
C LEU A 22 49.44 -4.53 11.03
N SER A 23 49.50 -4.84 9.73
CA SER A 23 48.75 -4.15 8.66
C SER A 23 47.25 -4.06 8.99
N PRO A 24 46.57 -2.96 8.61
CA PRO A 24 45.12 -2.90 8.71
C PRO A 24 44.53 -3.85 7.66
N ARG A 25 43.99 -4.98 8.12
CA ARG A 25 42.98 -5.70 7.34
C ARG A 25 41.82 -4.73 7.13
N ALA A 26 41.64 -4.27 5.91
CA ALA A 26 40.38 -3.68 5.47
C ALA A 26 39.26 -4.65 5.85
N GLN A 27 38.44 -4.26 6.82
CA GLN A 27 37.14 -4.88 7.02
C GLN A 27 36.31 -4.43 5.83
N ASN A 28 36.30 -5.21 4.76
CA ASN A 28 35.23 -5.15 3.78
C ASN A 28 33.97 -5.61 4.51
N VAL A 29 33.26 -4.66 5.11
CA VAL A 29 31.87 -4.88 5.49
C VAL A 29 31.13 -4.97 4.16
N GLU A 30 30.84 -6.18 3.71
CA GLU A 30 29.74 -6.38 2.77
C GLU A 30 28.50 -5.81 3.44
N VAL A 31 28.14 -4.57 3.08
CA VAL A 31 26.83 -4.04 3.40
C VAL A 31 25.86 -4.85 2.56
N ALA A 32 25.25 -5.87 3.17
CA ALA A 32 24.15 -6.58 2.54
C ALA A 32 23.05 -5.54 2.26
N ILE A 33 22.85 -5.22 0.99
CA ILE A 33 21.76 -4.35 0.58
C ILE A 33 20.50 -5.22 0.64
N ASP A 34 19.64 -4.92 1.61
CA ASP A 34 18.31 -5.50 1.65
C ASP A 34 17.51 -4.97 0.45
N ASN A 35 17.28 -5.86 -0.52
CA ASN A 35 16.45 -5.61 -1.69
C ASN A 35 15.06 -6.25 -1.56
N SER A 36 14.67 -6.64 -0.34
CA SER A 36 13.34 -7.14 -0.06
C SER A 36 12.30 -6.02 -0.19
N GLU A 37 11.05 -6.41 -0.23
CA GLU A 37 9.90 -5.51 -0.14
C GLU A 37 9.83 -4.72 1.18
N PHE A 38 10.55 -5.14 2.22
CA PHE A 38 10.57 -4.48 3.53
C PHE A 38 11.70 -3.47 3.69
N SER A 39 12.58 -3.35 2.69
CA SER A 39 13.75 -2.46 2.69
C SER A 39 13.43 -0.98 2.95
N TYR A 40 12.20 -0.55 2.63
CA TYR A 40 11.75 0.83 2.84
C TYR A 40 11.16 1.09 4.23
N LEU A 41 10.85 0.07 5.02
CA LEU A 41 10.23 0.24 6.34
C LEU A 41 11.14 0.95 7.36
N PRO A 42 12.46 0.66 7.46
CA PRO A 42 13.32 1.32 8.44
C PRO A 42 13.36 2.84 8.31
N ALA A 43 13.50 3.37 7.08
CA ALA A 43 13.52 4.81 6.84
C ALA A 43 12.18 5.49 7.17
N GLN A 44 11.06 4.83 6.85
CA GLN A 44 9.72 5.32 7.21
C GLN A 44 9.52 5.32 8.73
N ALA A 45 9.96 4.27 9.42
CA ALA A 45 9.85 4.16 10.87
C ALA A 45 10.75 5.18 11.60
N GLU A 46 11.96 5.44 11.09
CA GLU A 46 12.84 6.50 11.58
C GLU A 46 12.20 7.88 11.44
N ALA A 47 11.59 8.18 10.28
CA ALA A 47 10.88 9.44 10.05
C ALA A 47 9.69 9.64 11.00
N LEU A 48 9.05 8.56 11.43
CA LEU A 48 7.95 8.56 12.40
C LEU A 48 8.44 8.51 13.86
N GLY A 49 9.71 8.20 14.12
CA GLY A 49 10.24 8.01 15.47
C GLY A 49 9.72 6.75 16.17
N VAL A 50 9.38 5.70 15.43
CA VAL A 50 8.80 4.44 15.92
C VAL A 50 9.67 3.24 15.54
N PRO A 51 9.58 2.09 16.24
CA PRO A 51 10.28 0.88 15.80
C PRO A 51 9.58 0.25 14.59
N VAL A 52 10.35 -0.51 13.80
CA VAL A 52 9.80 -1.42 12.79
C VAL A 52 9.31 -2.69 13.51
N PRO A 53 8.01 -3.01 13.52
CA PRO A 53 7.54 -4.28 14.06
C PRO A 53 7.98 -5.44 13.14
N PRO A 54 7.94 -6.71 13.59
CA PRO A 54 8.11 -7.84 12.68
C PRO A 54 7.08 -7.76 11.55
N VAL A 55 7.54 -7.85 10.30
CA VAL A 55 6.67 -7.90 9.12
C VAL A 55 6.98 -9.13 8.31
N THR A 56 5.93 -9.85 7.89
CA THR A 56 6.06 -11.05 7.06
C THR A 56 4.97 -11.08 5.99
N ARG A 57 5.27 -11.65 4.83
CA ARG A 57 4.28 -11.93 3.80
C ARG A 57 3.62 -13.28 4.07
N LEU A 58 2.30 -13.29 4.06
CA LEU A 58 1.45 -14.48 4.15
C LEU A 58 0.90 -14.83 2.77
N SER A 59 0.63 -16.12 2.58
CA SER A 59 0.03 -16.66 1.36
C SER A 59 -1.02 -17.69 1.73
N LEU A 60 -2.24 -17.51 1.23
CA LEU A 60 -3.38 -18.39 1.42
C LEU A 60 -3.80 -18.98 0.07
N PRO A 61 -3.66 -20.29 -0.14
CA PRO A 61 -4.29 -20.95 -1.27
C PRO A 61 -5.82 -20.92 -1.10
N LEU A 62 -6.53 -20.45 -2.12
CA LEU A 62 -7.98 -20.46 -2.20
C LEU A 62 -8.47 -21.77 -2.85
N SER A 63 -9.75 -22.08 -2.66
CA SER A 63 -10.36 -23.34 -3.12
C SER A 63 -10.42 -23.48 -4.65
N ASP A 64 -10.32 -22.37 -5.37
CA ASP A 64 -10.31 -22.31 -6.84
C ASP A 64 -8.89 -22.29 -7.44
N GLY A 65 -7.86 -22.53 -6.62
CA GLY A 65 -6.46 -22.60 -7.05
C GLY A 65 -5.76 -21.25 -7.17
N ARG A 66 -6.48 -20.13 -6.95
CA ARG A 66 -5.88 -18.81 -6.77
C ARG A 66 -5.17 -18.74 -5.41
N THR A 67 -4.34 -17.72 -5.24
CA THR A 67 -3.68 -17.40 -3.98
C THR A 67 -4.04 -15.99 -3.56
N LEU A 68 -4.38 -15.81 -2.29
CA LEU A 68 -4.50 -14.50 -1.66
C LEU A 68 -3.26 -14.23 -0.80
N SER A 69 -2.75 -13.00 -0.87
CA SER A 69 -1.54 -12.56 -0.21
C SER A 69 -1.86 -11.44 0.80
N ALA A 70 -1.09 -11.37 1.87
CA ALA A 70 -1.17 -10.27 2.83
C ALA A 70 0.18 -10.00 3.48
N LEU A 71 0.37 -8.78 3.97
CA LEU A 71 1.42 -8.45 4.92
C LEU A 71 0.87 -8.57 6.33
N ARG A 72 1.58 -9.28 7.20
CA ARG A 72 1.30 -9.34 8.63
C ARG A 72 2.31 -8.49 9.37
N PHE A 73 1.83 -7.49 10.09
CA PHE A 73 2.63 -6.66 11.01
C PHE A 73 2.40 -7.13 12.45
N GLY A 74 3.47 -7.24 13.21
CA GLY A 74 3.46 -7.72 14.58
C GLY A 74 3.43 -9.25 14.70
N SER A 75 3.79 -9.76 15.88
CA SER A 75 3.84 -11.20 16.18
C SER A 75 2.56 -11.73 16.83
N GLU A 76 1.73 -10.86 17.38
CA GLU A 76 0.46 -11.24 18.03
C GLU A 76 -0.64 -11.51 16.99
N ALA A 77 -1.80 -11.99 17.45
CA ALA A 77 -2.97 -12.15 16.60
C ALA A 77 -3.42 -10.78 16.06
N PRO A 78 -3.69 -10.66 14.74
CA PRO A 78 -4.11 -9.39 14.16
C PRO A 78 -5.45 -8.92 14.72
N ARG A 79 -5.59 -7.61 14.82
CA ARG A 79 -6.80 -6.91 15.31
C ARG A 79 -7.41 -6.01 14.24
N VAL A 80 -6.59 -5.61 13.28
CA VAL A 80 -6.95 -4.70 12.20
C VAL A 80 -6.66 -5.36 10.88
N THR A 81 -7.58 -5.21 9.93
CA THR A 81 -7.40 -5.63 8.54
C THR A 81 -7.53 -4.42 7.62
N LEU A 82 -6.51 -4.19 6.80
CA LEU A 82 -6.40 -3.06 5.89
C LEU A 82 -6.61 -3.52 4.45
N LEU A 83 -7.52 -2.86 3.73
CA LEU A 83 -7.91 -3.17 2.34
C LEU A 83 -7.65 -1.95 1.45
N HIS A 84 -6.77 -2.09 0.47
CA HIS A 84 -6.36 -1.00 -0.43
C HIS A 84 -7.38 -0.73 -1.56
N GLY A 85 -7.23 0.42 -2.24
CA GLY A 85 -8.00 0.78 -3.44
C GLY A 85 -7.51 0.12 -4.74
N ALA A 86 -8.24 0.35 -5.83
CA ALA A 86 -7.88 -0.19 -7.14
C ALA A 86 -6.50 0.32 -7.61
N GLY A 87 -5.70 -0.56 -8.21
CA GLY A 87 -4.35 -0.23 -8.70
C GLY A 87 -3.27 -0.11 -7.63
N LEU A 88 -3.63 -0.28 -6.36
CA LEU A 88 -2.70 -0.28 -5.22
C LEU A 88 -2.39 -1.72 -4.76
N ASN A 89 -1.70 -1.86 -3.65
CA ASN A 89 -1.41 -3.14 -2.99
C ASN A 89 -1.19 -2.92 -1.48
N ALA A 90 -0.92 -3.98 -0.71
CA ALA A 90 -0.75 -3.94 0.74
C ALA A 90 0.25 -2.86 1.24
N HIS A 91 1.30 -2.54 0.47
CA HIS A 91 2.31 -1.56 0.87
C HIS A 91 1.86 -0.10 0.85
N THR A 92 0.69 0.22 0.30
CA THR A 92 0.11 1.57 0.49
C THR A 92 -0.13 1.87 1.98
N TRP A 93 -0.25 0.81 2.79
CA TRP A 93 -0.49 0.89 4.23
C TRP A 93 0.78 0.90 5.08
N ASP A 94 2.00 0.85 4.51
CA ASP A 94 3.24 0.75 5.30
C ASP A 94 3.34 1.85 6.37
N THR A 95 3.22 3.12 5.97
CA THR A 95 3.36 4.27 6.89
C THR A 95 2.24 4.29 7.93
N THR A 96 1.00 3.99 7.55
CA THR A 96 -0.12 3.89 8.51
C THR A 96 0.09 2.74 9.48
N SER A 97 0.58 1.59 9.02
CA SER A 97 0.84 0.41 9.86
C SER A 97 1.97 0.68 10.86
N LEU A 98 3.02 1.35 10.41
CA LEU A 98 4.10 1.83 11.28
C LEU A 98 3.61 2.88 12.27
N ALA A 99 2.72 3.80 11.89
CA ALA A 99 2.16 4.78 12.83
C ALA A 99 1.21 4.14 13.84
N LEU A 100 0.46 3.10 13.44
CA LEU A 100 -0.55 2.44 14.26
C LEU A 100 0.07 1.53 15.34
N GLN A 101 1.20 0.87 15.06
CA GLN A 101 1.90 -0.01 16.01
C GLN A 101 1.02 -1.14 16.61
N GLN A 102 -0.04 -1.56 15.90
CA GLN A 102 -0.91 -2.66 16.28
C GLN A 102 -0.65 -3.91 15.42
N PRO A 103 -0.88 -5.12 15.95
CA PRO A 103 -0.90 -6.35 15.15
C PRO A 103 -2.00 -6.27 14.08
N LEU A 104 -1.64 -6.43 12.81
CA LEU A 104 -2.57 -6.24 11.70
C LEU A 104 -2.25 -7.06 10.46
N LEU A 105 -3.24 -7.15 9.58
CA LEU A 105 -3.14 -7.67 8.22
C LEU A 105 -3.35 -6.54 7.21
N ALA A 106 -2.48 -6.41 6.22
CA ALA A 106 -2.73 -5.61 5.02
C ALA A 106 -2.87 -6.57 3.84
N ILE A 107 -4.09 -6.73 3.31
CA ILE A 107 -4.40 -7.73 2.29
C ILE A 107 -4.15 -7.14 0.90
N ASP A 108 -3.44 -7.89 0.06
CA ASP A 108 -3.45 -7.68 -1.39
C ASP A 108 -4.79 -8.23 -1.91
N LEU A 109 -5.71 -7.36 -2.33
CA LEU A 109 -6.97 -7.81 -2.93
C LEU A 109 -6.69 -8.63 -4.21
N ALA A 110 -7.56 -9.57 -4.56
CA ALA A 110 -7.42 -10.33 -5.81
C ALA A 110 -7.24 -9.38 -7.00
N GLY A 111 -6.34 -9.73 -7.92
CA GLY A 111 -5.96 -8.85 -9.03
C GLY A 111 -4.91 -7.78 -8.69
N HIS A 112 -4.36 -7.77 -7.47
CA HIS A 112 -3.39 -6.78 -7.02
C HIS A 112 -2.22 -7.41 -6.26
N GLY A 113 -1.13 -6.65 -6.12
CA GLY A 113 0.03 -7.04 -5.32
C GLY A 113 0.54 -8.43 -5.68
N ASP A 114 0.69 -9.26 -4.66
CA ASP A 114 1.15 -10.65 -4.81
C ASP A 114 -0.01 -11.66 -4.76
N SER A 115 -1.26 -11.17 -4.79
CA SER A 115 -2.44 -12.01 -4.96
C SER A 115 -2.65 -12.38 -6.42
N SER A 116 -3.20 -13.56 -6.66
CA SER A 116 -3.54 -14.01 -8.01
C SER A 116 -4.51 -13.06 -8.69
N TRP A 117 -4.34 -12.92 -10.00
CA TRP A 117 -5.35 -12.32 -10.85
C TRP A 117 -6.53 -13.28 -11.03
N ARG A 118 -7.66 -12.73 -11.49
CA ARG A 118 -8.85 -13.50 -11.81
C ARG A 118 -9.04 -13.59 -13.32
N ASP A 119 -9.23 -14.81 -13.81
CA ASP A 119 -9.49 -15.09 -15.22
C ASP A 119 -10.89 -14.60 -15.66
N ASP A 120 -11.86 -14.59 -14.73
CA ASP A 120 -13.21 -14.08 -14.98
C ASP A 120 -13.31 -12.54 -14.91
N VAL A 121 -12.22 -11.87 -14.51
CA VAL A 121 -12.12 -10.41 -14.39
C VAL A 121 -13.16 -9.81 -13.43
N ASP A 122 -13.79 -10.63 -12.57
CA ASP A 122 -14.77 -10.17 -11.60
C ASP A 122 -14.07 -9.64 -10.34
N TYR A 123 -13.81 -8.33 -10.35
CA TYR A 123 -13.26 -7.60 -9.22
C TYR A 123 -14.32 -6.81 -8.46
N THR A 124 -15.56 -7.31 -8.41
CA THR A 124 -16.62 -6.65 -7.63
C THR A 124 -16.36 -6.71 -6.12
N PRO A 125 -16.75 -5.68 -5.32
CA PRO A 125 -16.61 -5.68 -3.87
C PRO A 125 -17.13 -6.95 -3.20
N ARG A 126 -18.29 -7.47 -3.65
CA ARG A 126 -18.85 -8.71 -3.11
C ARG A 126 -18.01 -9.93 -3.44
N THR A 127 -17.42 -9.99 -4.62
CA THR A 127 -16.51 -11.08 -5.01
C THR A 127 -15.19 -10.98 -4.23
N LEU A 128 -14.60 -9.78 -4.13
CA LEU A 128 -13.40 -9.54 -3.32
C LEU A 128 -13.63 -9.83 -1.82
N ALA A 129 -14.80 -9.49 -1.30
CA ALA A 129 -15.17 -9.72 0.09
C ALA A 129 -15.20 -11.22 0.45
N ARG A 130 -15.53 -12.11 -0.49
CA ARG A 130 -15.48 -13.57 -0.27
C ARG A 130 -14.04 -14.04 -0.08
N ASP A 131 -13.11 -13.53 -0.88
CA ASP A 131 -11.69 -13.86 -0.74
C ASP A 131 -11.14 -13.30 0.59
N VAL A 132 -11.51 -12.06 0.97
CA VAL A 132 -11.13 -11.47 2.27
C VAL A 132 -11.71 -12.26 3.43
N ALA A 133 -12.98 -12.70 3.37
CA ALA A 133 -13.59 -13.53 4.41
C ALA A 133 -12.80 -14.83 4.62
N ALA A 134 -12.36 -15.49 3.55
CA ALA A 134 -11.51 -16.68 3.65
C ALA A 134 -10.16 -16.40 4.32
N ALA A 135 -9.56 -15.23 4.06
CA ALA A 135 -8.35 -14.81 4.77
C ALA A 135 -8.59 -14.57 6.26
N LEU A 136 -9.69 -13.91 6.63
CA LEU A 136 -10.00 -13.68 8.04
C LEU A 136 -10.33 -14.99 8.77
N ASP A 137 -11.09 -15.89 8.15
CA ASP A 137 -11.35 -17.24 8.70
C ASP A 137 -10.02 -18.02 8.93
N ALA A 138 -8.98 -17.77 8.12
CA ALA A 138 -7.70 -18.47 8.20
C ALA A 138 -6.66 -17.80 9.13
N TRP A 139 -6.64 -16.47 9.20
CA TRP A 139 -5.55 -15.70 9.83
C TRP A 139 -5.98 -14.87 11.04
N ALA A 140 -7.27 -14.55 11.19
CA ALA A 140 -7.79 -13.83 12.34
C ALA A 140 -8.28 -14.82 13.41
N ALA A 141 -8.09 -14.45 14.67
CA ALA A 141 -8.60 -15.22 15.81
C ALA A 141 -9.92 -14.65 16.37
N GLU A 142 -10.19 -13.37 16.09
CA GLU A 142 -11.31 -12.59 16.61
C GLU A 142 -11.83 -11.67 15.49
N PRO A 143 -13.06 -11.14 15.60
CA PRO A 143 -13.58 -10.16 14.66
C PRO A 143 -12.62 -8.95 14.54
N GLN A 144 -12.42 -8.48 13.32
CA GLN A 144 -11.40 -7.46 13.00
C GLN A 144 -12.01 -6.07 12.84
N ILE A 145 -11.24 -5.04 13.18
CA ILE A 145 -11.49 -3.69 12.66
C ILE A 145 -11.06 -3.71 11.20
N VAL A 146 -12.02 -3.56 10.29
CA VAL A 146 -11.75 -3.55 8.85
C VAL A 146 -11.67 -2.10 8.38
N VAL A 147 -10.51 -1.72 7.86
CA VAL A 147 -10.28 -0.40 7.28
C VAL A 147 -10.10 -0.55 5.78
N GLY A 148 -10.94 0.09 4.99
CA GLY A 148 -10.91 -0.06 3.54
C GLY A 148 -10.88 1.28 2.82
N GLN A 149 -9.91 1.47 1.93
CA GLN A 149 -9.82 2.66 1.08
C GLN A 149 -10.40 2.36 -0.31
N SER A 150 -11.25 3.26 -0.82
CA SER A 150 -11.81 3.15 -2.18
C SER A 150 -12.43 1.76 -2.46
N LEU A 151 -11.92 1.00 -3.44
CA LEU A 151 -12.34 -0.38 -3.69
C LEU A 151 -12.35 -1.24 -2.41
N GLY A 152 -11.33 -1.10 -1.56
CA GLY A 152 -11.24 -1.79 -0.27
C GLY A 152 -12.33 -1.36 0.71
N GLY A 153 -12.80 -0.10 0.65
CA GLY A 153 -13.89 0.41 1.48
C GLY A 153 -15.23 -0.24 1.14
N LEU A 154 -15.55 -0.32 -0.15
CA LEU A 154 -16.75 -1.02 -0.61
C LEU A 154 -16.65 -2.54 -0.38
N THR A 155 -15.45 -3.10 -0.51
CA THR A 155 -15.19 -4.52 -0.19
C THR A 155 -15.42 -4.79 1.30
N GLY A 156 -14.95 -3.90 2.17
CA GLY A 156 -15.22 -3.94 3.60
C GLY A 156 -16.70 -3.84 3.94
N ALA A 157 -17.46 -2.98 3.24
CA ALA A 157 -18.91 -2.90 3.38
C ALA A 157 -19.62 -4.22 2.99
N ALA A 158 -19.27 -4.79 1.84
CA ALA A 158 -19.81 -6.07 1.41
C ALA A 158 -19.44 -7.22 2.37
N LEU A 159 -18.23 -7.21 2.92
CA LEU A 159 -17.78 -8.16 3.94
C LEU A 159 -18.60 -8.02 5.23
N ALA A 160 -18.69 -6.81 5.78
CA ALA A 160 -19.40 -6.55 7.02
C ALA A 160 -20.91 -6.84 6.91
N ALA A 161 -21.51 -6.61 5.75
CA ALA A 161 -22.89 -6.97 5.47
C ALA A 161 -23.10 -8.50 5.40
N ALA A 162 -22.18 -9.24 4.79
CA ALA A 162 -22.32 -10.68 4.56
C ALA A 162 -21.81 -11.55 5.72
N ARG A 163 -20.79 -11.08 6.44
CA ARG A 163 -20.09 -11.77 7.53
C ARG A 163 -19.82 -10.79 8.70
N PRO A 164 -20.87 -10.25 9.35
CA PRO A 164 -20.70 -9.38 10.51
C PRO A 164 -20.01 -10.10 11.68
N ASP A 165 -19.96 -11.43 11.69
CA ASP A 165 -19.21 -12.24 12.64
C ASP A 165 -17.68 -12.08 12.50
N LEU A 166 -17.18 -11.59 11.36
CA LEU A 166 -15.74 -11.37 11.13
C LEU A 166 -15.30 -9.91 11.33
N VAL A 167 -16.25 -9.00 11.54
CA VAL A 167 -15.97 -7.55 11.58
C VAL A 167 -16.46 -6.99 12.90
N SER A 168 -15.58 -6.35 13.66
CA SER A 168 -15.96 -5.63 14.88
C SER A 168 -16.36 -4.18 14.60
N GLU A 169 -15.73 -3.57 13.59
CA GLU A 169 -15.97 -2.20 13.15
C GLU A 169 -15.52 -2.04 11.69
N LEU A 170 -16.22 -1.20 10.93
CA LEU A 170 -15.87 -0.87 9.56
C LEU A 170 -15.50 0.62 9.45
N ILE A 171 -14.28 0.89 8.98
CA ILE A 171 -13.80 2.23 8.66
C ILE A 171 -13.64 2.33 7.14
N VAL A 172 -14.48 3.13 6.50
CA VAL A 172 -14.44 3.39 5.05
C VAL A 172 -13.66 4.67 4.79
N VAL A 173 -12.60 4.58 3.99
CA VAL A 173 -11.71 5.69 3.67
C VAL A 173 -12.00 6.21 2.26
N ASP A 174 -12.55 7.41 2.22
CA ASP A 174 -12.74 8.27 1.06
C ASP A 174 -13.43 7.62 -0.15
N ILE A 175 -14.53 6.91 0.10
CA ILE A 175 -15.42 6.39 -0.96
C ILE A 175 -16.87 6.24 -0.49
N THR A 176 -17.80 6.39 -1.44
CA THR A 176 -19.20 5.96 -1.33
C THR A 176 -19.63 5.32 -2.66
N PRO A 177 -20.68 4.48 -2.68
CA PRO A 177 -21.23 3.95 -3.92
C PRO A 177 -21.77 5.09 -4.78
N GLY A 178 -21.53 5.00 -6.09
CA GLY A 178 -21.99 6.03 -7.02
C GLY A 178 -20.98 7.12 -7.38
N ILE A 179 -19.76 7.06 -6.82
CA ILE A 179 -18.66 7.93 -7.21
C ILE A 179 -17.99 7.40 -8.48
N ASP A 180 -17.93 8.25 -9.51
CA ASP A 180 -17.15 7.98 -10.72
C ASP A 180 -15.67 8.28 -10.50
N VAL A 181 -14.90 7.23 -10.20
CA VAL A 181 -13.44 7.30 -10.04
C VAL A 181 -12.69 7.39 -11.37
N THR A 182 -13.37 7.18 -12.50
CA THR A 182 -12.78 7.27 -13.85
C THR A 182 -12.73 8.71 -14.39
N ALA A 183 -13.48 9.62 -13.75
CA ALA A 183 -13.44 11.06 -13.99
C ALA A 183 -12.13 11.74 -13.51
N GLY A 184 -11.15 10.95 -13.05
CA GLY A 184 -9.82 11.44 -12.67
C GLY A 184 -9.07 12.15 -13.82
N PRO A 185 -8.00 12.89 -13.50
CA PRO A 185 -7.25 13.67 -14.48
C PRO A 185 -6.79 12.80 -15.66
N ALA A 186 -6.90 13.30 -16.89
CA ALA A 186 -6.55 12.56 -18.11
C ALA A 186 -5.13 11.94 -18.06
N ALA A 187 -4.20 12.59 -17.35
CA ALA A 187 -2.84 12.10 -17.11
C ALA A 187 -2.78 10.73 -16.39
N LEU A 188 -3.72 10.44 -15.48
CA LEU A 188 -3.76 9.15 -14.76
C LEU A 188 -4.22 8.03 -15.70
N ARG A 189 -5.22 8.32 -16.53
CA ARG A 189 -5.67 7.39 -17.58
C ARG A 189 -4.56 7.15 -18.60
N GLU A 190 -3.84 8.18 -19.02
CA GLU A 190 -2.72 8.07 -19.96
C GLU A 190 -1.53 7.30 -19.38
N PHE A 191 -1.24 7.45 -18.08
CA PHE A 191 -0.19 6.69 -17.41
C PHE A 191 -0.49 5.19 -17.38
N TYR A 192 -1.72 4.81 -17.00
CA TYR A 192 -2.15 3.40 -16.98
C TYR A 192 -2.42 2.81 -18.37
N ALA A 193 -2.79 3.64 -19.35
CA ALA A 193 -2.97 3.24 -20.75
C ALA A 193 -1.65 3.14 -21.54
N GLY A 194 -0.51 3.44 -20.90
CA GLY A 194 0.82 3.29 -21.49
C GLY A 194 1.26 1.81 -21.65
N PRO A 195 2.55 1.58 -21.98
CA PRO A 195 3.10 0.22 -22.04
C PRO A 195 2.82 -0.54 -20.73
N THR A 196 2.35 -1.78 -20.84
CA THR A 196 2.10 -2.67 -19.69
C THR A 196 3.37 -3.27 -19.12
N ASP A 197 4.45 -3.22 -19.90
CA ASP A 197 5.76 -3.69 -19.49
C ASP A 197 6.89 -2.76 -19.96
N PHE A 198 7.94 -2.66 -19.16
CA PHE A 198 9.03 -1.70 -19.32
C PHE A 198 10.39 -2.38 -19.25
N ALA A 199 11.44 -1.70 -19.73
CA ALA A 199 12.79 -2.26 -19.74
C ALA A 199 13.44 -2.25 -18.35
N SER A 200 13.11 -1.27 -17.51
CA SER A 200 13.61 -1.16 -16.14
C SER A 200 12.67 -0.37 -15.24
N ARG A 201 12.85 -0.47 -13.92
CA ARG A 201 12.12 0.36 -12.95
C ARG A 201 12.49 1.83 -13.07
N ASP A 202 13.75 2.14 -13.37
CA ASP A 202 14.21 3.51 -13.58
C ASP A 202 13.44 4.21 -14.72
N GLU A 203 13.14 3.47 -15.79
CA GLU A 203 12.31 3.99 -16.89
C GLU A 203 10.91 4.41 -16.41
N LEU A 204 10.26 3.60 -15.55
CA LEU A 204 8.95 3.98 -14.98
C LEU A 204 9.08 5.17 -14.04
N VAL A 205 10.15 5.24 -13.24
CA VAL A 205 10.38 6.36 -12.31
C VAL A 205 10.53 7.65 -13.09
N ASP A 206 11.36 7.65 -14.14
CA ASP A 206 11.56 8.80 -15.02
C ASP A 206 10.25 9.23 -15.67
N LYS A 207 9.46 8.26 -16.16
CA LYS A 207 8.15 8.51 -16.76
C LYS A 207 7.17 9.10 -15.76
N ALA A 208 7.05 8.51 -14.56
CA ALA A 208 6.15 8.98 -13.52
C ALA A 208 6.48 10.43 -13.13
N ILE A 209 7.76 10.73 -12.87
CA ILE A 209 8.23 12.10 -12.57
C ILE A 209 7.90 13.06 -13.73
N SER A 210 8.12 12.65 -14.98
CA SER A 210 7.84 13.49 -16.16
C SER A 210 6.36 13.88 -16.31
N LEU A 211 5.46 13.03 -15.80
CA LEU A 211 4.00 13.23 -15.81
C LEU A 211 3.50 13.91 -14.52
N GLY A 212 4.41 14.27 -13.60
CA GLY A 212 4.07 14.88 -12.32
C GLY A 212 3.48 13.92 -11.30
N PHE A 213 3.66 12.60 -11.48
CA PHE A 213 3.29 11.59 -10.49
C PHE A 213 4.42 11.39 -9.48
N GLY A 214 4.03 11.13 -8.23
CA GLY A 214 4.96 10.97 -7.11
C GLY A 214 5.35 12.31 -6.47
N GLY A 215 6.20 12.23 -5.45
CA GLY A 215 6.78 13.38 -4.79
C GLY A 215 8.24 13.57 -5.22
N SER A 216 9.14 13.43 -4.27
CA SER A 216 10.56 13.29 -4.53
C SER A 216 10.87 12.00 -5.32
N ARG A 217 12.05 11.96 -5.95
CA ARG A 217 12.53 10.76 -6.65
C ARG A 217 12.52 9.51 -5.74
N PRO A 218 13.04 9.54 -4.50
CA PRO A 218 13.01 8.37 -3.61
C PRO A 218 11.59 7.83 -3.32
N GLU A 219 10.61 8.72 -3.15
CA GLU A 219 9.21 8.32 -2.95
C GLU A 219 8.64 7.66 -4.20
N THR A 220 9.02 8.17 -5.38
CA THR A 220 8.62 7.60 -6.66
C THR A 220 9.29 6.24 -6.91
N GLU A 221 10.57 6.10 -6.58
CA GLU A 221 11.32 4.84 -6.65
C GLU A 221 10.69 3.77 -5.76
N ARG A 222 10.35 4.13 -4.51
CA ARG A 222 9.58 3.25 -3.61
C ARG A 222 8.25 2.83 -4.24
N GLY A 223 7.47 3.81 -4.72
CA GLY A 223 6.17 3.55 -5.34
C GLY A 223 6.27 2.60 -6.53
N VAL A 224 7.20 2.84 -7.45
CA VAL A 224 7.45 1.98 -8.61
C VAL A 224 7.93 0.60 -8.16
N PHE A 225 8.87 0.53 -7.22
CA PHE A 225 9.40 -0.74 -6.73
C PHE A 225 8.29 -1.63 -6.17
N LEU A 226 7.42 -1.08 -5.32
CA LEU A 226 6.40 -1.83 -4.60
C LEU A 226 5.18 -2.18 -5.49
N ASN A 227 4.91 -1.39 -6.54
CA ASN A 227 3.80 -1.64 -7.46
C ASN A 227 4.17 -2.46 -8.70
N THR A 228 5.45 -2.83 -8.87
CA THR A 228 5.92 -3.60 -10.02
C THR A 228 6.65 -4.87 -9.63
N ARG A 229 6.70 -5.84 -10.55
CA ARG A 229 7.53 -7.03 -10.45
C ARG A 229 8.37 -7.21 -11.71
N VAL A 230 9.52 -7.85 -11.55
CA VAL A 230 10.40 -8.22 -12.66
C VAL A 230 10.03 -9.64 -13.09
N ARG A 231 9.67 -9.80 -14.36
CA ARG A 231 9.32 -11.09 -14.95
C ARG A 231 10.56 -11.93 -15.24
N ALA A 232 10.35 -13.21 -15.54
CA ALA A 232 11.42 -14.14 -15.91
C ALA A 232 12.20 -13.71 -17.18
N ASP A 233 11.58 -12.93 -18.07
CA ASP A 233 12.22 -12.36 -19.26
C ASP A 233 12.96 -11.04 -18.99
N GLY A 234 13.01 -10.60 -17.74
CA GLY A 234 13.68 -9.38 -17.30
C GLY A 234 12.86 -8.11 -17.45
N ARG A 235 11.65 -8.16 -18.03
CA ARG A 235 10.79 -6.97 -18.16
C ARG A 235 10.07 -6.67 -16.86
N VAL A 236 9.78 -5.40 -16.64
CA VAL A 236 9.05 -4.90 -15.47
C VAL A 236 7.58 -4.79 -15.80
N GLU A 237 6.70 -5.38 -15.00
CA GLU A 237 5.24 -5.27 -15.17
C GLU A 237 4.56 -4.79 -13.89
N TRP A 238 3.37 -4.21 -14.05
CA TRP A 238 2.51 -3.84 -12.92
C TRP A 238 2.05 -5.09 -12.16
N LYS A 239 2.01 -4.98 -10.83
CA LYS A 239 1.48 -6.07 -10.00
C LYS A 239 -0.04 -6.23 -10.11
N HIS A 240 -0.76 -5.18 -10.55
CA HIS A 240 -2.21 -5.19 -10.66
C HIS A 240 -2.71 -5.53 -12.07
N HIS A 241 -3.79 -6.34 -12.14
CA HIS A 241 -4.37 -6.78 -13.42
C HIS A 241 -4.94 -5.62 -14.24
N PHE A 242 -5.38 -4.54 -13.58
CA PHE A 242 -6.06 -3.41 -14.21
C PHE A 242 -5.26 -2.72 -15.31
N ALA A 243 -3.92 -2.61 -15.18
CA ALA A 243 -3.09 -2.04 -16.25
C ALA A 243 -3.13 -2.92 -17.52
N HIS A 244 -3.17 -4.24 -17.33
CA HIS A 244 -3.23 -5.18 -18.44
C HIS A 244 -4.59 -5.15 -19.14
N LEU A 245 -5.69 -5.06 -18.36
CA LEU A 245 -7.04 -4.92 -18.90
C LEU A 245 -7.22 -3.61 -19.68
N ALA A 246 -6.73 -2.49 -19.13
CA ALA A 246 -6.78 -1.20 -19.80
C ALA A 246 -6.03 -1.21 -21.14
N ALA A 247 -4.84 -1.81 -21.17
CA ALA A 247 -4.06 -1.93 -22.40
C ALA A 247 -4.70 -2.88 -23.42
N GLN A 248 -5.31 -3.98 -22.98
CA GLN A 248 -6.07 -4.89 -23.86
C GLN A 248 -7.27 -4.18 -24.49
N ALA A 249 -8.04 -3.42 -23.70
CA ALA A 249 -9.17 -2.63 -24.19
C ALA A 249 -8.73 -1.58 -25.23
N LEU A 250 -7.62 -0.88 -24.95
CA LEU A 250 -7.06 0.10 -25.89
C LEU A 250 -6.61 -0.56 -27.20
N ALA A 251 -5.92 -1.71 -27.14
CA ALA A 251 -5.50 -2.45 -28.33
C ALA A 251 -6.71 -2.93 -29.16
N ALA A 252 -7.79 -3.32 -28.49
CA ALA A 252 -9.03 -3.75 -29.13
C ALA A 252 -9.82 -2.60 -29.82
N HIS A 253 -9.43 -1.33 -29.62
CA HIS A 253 -10.18 -0.15 -30.06
C HIS A 253 -11.65 -0.16 -29.61
N ASP A 254 -11.92 -0.82 -28.48
CA ASP A 254 -13.25 -0.97 -27.93
C ASP A 254 -13.41 -0.01 -26.75
N PRO A 255 -13.98 1.18 -26.94
CA PRO A 255 -14.21 2.13 -25.86
C PRO A 255 -15.25 1.65 -24.84
N ASP A 256 -16.03 0.61 -25.18
CA ASP A 256 -17.04 -0.01 -24.30
C ASP A 256 -16.50 -1.28 -23.60
N SER A 257 -15.28 -1.72 -23.93
CA SER A 257 -14.59 -2.80 -23.22
C SER A 257 -14.37 -2.37 -21.76
N PRO A 258 -14.60 -3.25 -20.77
CA PRO A 258 -14.56 -2.87 -19.35
C PRO A 258 -13.14 -2.42 -18.93
N THR A 259 -12.85 -1.12 -19.06
CA THR A 259 -11.52 -0.53 -18.73
C THR A 259 -11.26 -0.38 -17.24
N ALA A 260 -12.32 -0.47 -16.45
CA ALA A 260 -12.36 -0.73 -15.03
C ALA A 260 -13.85 -1.00 -14.82
N PRO A 261 -14.25 -2.16 -14.29
CA PRO A 261 -15.66 -2.49 -14.33
C PRO A 261 -16.42 -1.41 -13.52
N SER A 262 -17.60 -0.98 -14.01
CA SER A 262 -18.48 0.04 -13.40
C SER A 262 -19.14 -0.45 -12.10
N VAL A 263 -18.36 -1.19 -11.34
CA VAL A 263 -18.63 -2.04 -10.18
C VAL A 263 -19.15 -1.27 -8.98
N LEU A 264 -18.95 0.05 -8.96
CA LEU A 264 -19.20 0.87 -7.78
C LEU A 264 -20.67 1.29 -7.62
N HIS A 265 -21.53 1.05 -8.62
CA HIS A 265 -22.72 1.91 -8.77
C HIS A 265 -24.09 1.35 -8.31
N GLU A 266 -24.34 0.04 -8.24
CA GLU A 266 -25.72 -0.42 -7.95
C GLU A 266 -25.92 -1.10 -6.58
N THR A 267 -25.10 -2.08 -6.20
CA THR A 267 -25.34 -2.83 -4.94
C THR A 267 -24.67 -2.23 -3.70
N GLY A 268 -23.73 -1.28 -3.88
CA GLY A 268 -22.90 -0.79 -2.77
C GLY A 268 -23.71 -0.07 -1.69
N TRP A 269 -24.81 0.60 -2.05
CA TRP A 269 -25.69 1.23 -1.07
C TRP A 269 -26.49 0.21 -0.27
N ASP A 270 -26.86 -0.92 -0.88
CA ASP A 270 -27.53 -2.01 -0.18
C ASP A 270 -26.57 -2.69 0.80
N ASP A 271 -25.30 -2.86 0.41
CA ASP A 271 -24.26 -3.38 1.30
C ASP A 271 -24.07 -2.47 2.51
N LEU A 272 -23.87 -1.16 2.31
CA LEU A 272 -23.72 -0.20 3.41
C LEU A 272 -24.95 -0.16 4.33
N ALA A 273 -26.17 -0.21 3.77
CA ALA A 273 -27.40 -0.23 4.57
C ALA A 273 -27.58 -1.52 5.37
N ALA A 274 -26.94 -2.62 4.96
CA ALA A 274 -26.97 -3.90 5.67
C ALA A 274 -25.86 -4.04 6.74
N VAL A 275 -24.91 -3.11 6.83
CA VAL A 275 -23.87 -3.12 7.86
C VAL A 275 -24.50 -2.89 9.23
N THR A 276 -24.30 -3.84 10.15
CA THR A 276 -24.84 -3.79 11.53
C THR A 276 -23.79 -3.43 12.58
N VAL A 277 -22.51 -3.44 12.22
CA VAL A 277 -21.39 -3.06 13.09
C VAL A 277 -21.19 -1.53 13.05
N PRO A 278 -20.45 -0.93 14.00
CA PRO A 278 -20.07 0.47 13.90
C PRO A 278 -19.43 0.78 12.55
N LEU A 279 -19.84 1.90 11.95
CA LEU A 279 -19.41 2.35 10.63
C LEU A 279 -18.90 3.79 10.72
N THR A 280 -17.65 4.00 10.35
CA THR A 280 -17.03 5.33 10.26
C THR A 280 -16.62 5.61 8.82
N LEU A 281 -17.09 6.72 8.25
CA LEU A 281 -16.60 7.26 6.99
C LEU A 281 -15.52 8.31 7.27
N VAL A 282 -14.29 8.03 6.84
CA VAL A 282 -13.19 8.99 6.80
C VAL A 282 -13.22 9.68 5.44
N ARG A 283 -13.66 10.95 5.41
CA ARG A 283 -13.64 11.80 4.23
C ARG A 283 -12.31 12.55 4.15
N ALA A 284 -11.65 12.50 3.00
CA ALA A 284 -10.50 13.36 2.74
C ALA A 284 -10.97 14.75 2.28
N ALA A 285 -10.43 15.81 2.86
CA ALA A 285 -10.81 17.18 2.52
C ALA A 285 -10.57 17.52 1.03
N ARG A 286 -9.61 16.83 0.39
CA ARG A 286 -9.31 16.90 -1.05
C ARG A 286 -9.43 15.52 -1.71
N GLY A 287 -10.47 14.79 -1.30
CA GLY A 287 -10.80 13.44 -1.75
C GLY A 287 -11.85 13.38 -2.85
N PHE A 288 -12.37 12.18 -3.08
CA PHE A 288 -13.48 11.92 -3.98
C PHE A 288 -14.84 12.09 -3.31
N VAL A 289 -14.94 11.85 -2.01
CA VAL A 289 -16.20 11.94 -1.28
C VAL A 289 -16.52 13.40 -1.00
N SER A 290 -17.63 13.88 -1.56
CA SER A 290 -18.14 15.22 -1.28
C SER A 290 -18.88 15.28 0.06
N GLU A 291 -19.21 16.48 0.51
CA GLU A 291 -20.10 16.66 1.66
C GLU A 291 -21.50 16.09 1.39
N ALA A 292 -22.00 16.19 0.15
CA ALA A 292 -23.29 15.63 -0.23
C ALA A 292 -23.32 14.11 -0.15
N ASP A 293 -22.22 13.44 -0.52
CA ASP A 293 -22.09 11.99 -0.42
C ASP A 293 -22.08 11.52 1.04
N ALA A 294 -21.40 12.26 1.92
CA ALA A 294 -21.40 11.98 3.36
C ALA A 294 -22.80 12.16 3.98
N VAL A 295 -23.54 13.20 3.56
CA VAL A 295 -24.93 13.41 3.98
C VAL A 295 -25.83 12.27 3.49
N GLU A 296 -25.65 11.79 2.26
CA GLU A 296 -26.41 10.65 1.72
C GLU A 296 -26.11 9.36 2.48
N LEU A 297 -24.85 9.12 2.87
CA LEU A 297 -24.50 8.01 3.75
C LEU A 297 -25.26 8.09 5.06
N GLN A 298 -25.20 9.23 5.76
CA GLN A 298 -25.88 9.40 7.05
C GLN A 298 -27.41 9.34 6.92
N ARG A 299 -27.97 9.71 5.77
CA ARG A 299 -29.41 9.54 5.50
C ARG A 299 -29.81 8.06 5.43
N ARG A 300 -28.95 7.20 4.87
CA ARG A 300 -29.20 5.75 4.71
C ARG A 300 -28.78 4.94 5.92
N VAL A 301 -27.70 5.35 6.58
CA VAL A 301 -27.12 4.72 7.76
C VAL A 301 -26.98 5.78 8.86
N PRO A 302 -28.06 6.12 9.59
CA PRO A 302 -28.05 7.22 10.57
C PRO A 302 -27.07 7.05 11.73
N ALA A 303 -26.62 5.82 11.99
CA ALA A 303 -25.61 5.51 13.00
C ALA A 303 -24.17 5.68 12.50
N ALA A 304 -23.96 5.95 11.21
CA ALA A 304 -22.62 6.12 10.65
C ALA A 304 -21.98 7.43 11.14
N GLU A 305 -20.75 7.33 11.61
CA GLU A 305 -19.91 8.48 11.93
C GLU A 305 -19.21 9.00 10.69
N VAL A 306 -18.98 10.31 10.62
CA VAL A 306 -18.23 10.95 9.53
C VAL A 306 -17.11 11.78 10.14
N VAL A 307 -15.87 11.42 9.82
CA VAL A 307 -14.68 12.16 10.22
C VAL A 307 -14.03 12.75 8.97
N VAL A 308 -13.54 13.98 9.08
CA VAL A 308 -12.87 14.67 7.97
C VAL A 308 -11.40 14.82 8.31
N LEU A 309 -10.53 14.34 7.43
CA LEU A 309 -9.08 14.52 7.56
C LEU A 309 -8.55 15.46 6.48
N ASP A 310 -7.57 16.28 6.83
CA ASP A 310 -6.89 17.19 5.90
C ASP A 310 -5.92 16.42 5.00
N ALA A 311 -6.47 15.65 4.05
CA ALA A 311 -5.78 14.68 3.22
C ALA A 311 -6.27 14.72 1.77
N THR A 312 -5.55 14.03 0.87
CA THR A 312 -6.07 13.67 -0.46
C THR A 312 -6.69 12.27 -0.41
N HIS A 313 -7.21 11.77 -1.54
CA HIS A 313 -7.88 10.46 -1.63
C HIS A 313 -7.09 9.29 -1.01
N ASN A 314 -5.76 9.30 -1.13
CA ASN A 314 -4.89 8.33 -0.46
C ASN A 314 -4.56 8.81 0.95
N VAL A 315 -5.56 8.81 1.85
CA VAL A 315 -5.42 9.25 3.25
C VAL A 315 -4.33 8.46 3.98
N GLN A 316 -4.23 7.16 3.69
CA GLN A 316 -3.20 6.27 4.23
C GLN A 316 -1.77 6.66 3.86
N GLU A 317 -1.58 7.46 2.80
CA GLU A 317 -0.27 7.96 2.38
C GLU A 317 -0.07 9.43 2.78
N THR A 318 -1.13 10.24 2.76
CA THR A 318 -1.04 11.70 2.94
C THR A 318 -1.36 12.18 4.36
N ALA A 319 -2.08 11.39 5.15
CA ALA A 319 -2.33 11.64 6.57
C ALA A 319 -2.22 10.35 7.42
N PRO A 320 -1.14 9.55 7.28
CA PRO A 320 -1.03 8.22 7.89
C PRO A 320 -1.13 8.24 9.41
N VAL A 321 -0.55 9.24 10.07
CA VAL A 321 -0.57 9.36 11.54
C VAL A 321 -1.97 9.71 12.06
N ALA A 322 -2.68 10.61 11.38
CA ALA A 322 -4.04 10.96 11.76
C ALA A 322 -5.02 9.79 11.55
N LEU A 323 -4.85 9.05 10.44
CA LEU A 323 -5.63 7.84 10.18
C LEU A 323 -5.31 6.75 11.20
N ALA A 324 -4.04 6.52 11.53
CA ALA A 324 -3.63 5.56 12.55
C ALA A 324 -4.23 5.88 13.91
N ALA A 325 -4.22 7.15 14.34
CA ALA A 325 -4.84 7.56 15.60
C ALA A 325 -6.35 7.30 15.65
N LEU A 326 -7.05 7.46 14.51
CA LEU A 326 -8.47 7.14 14.39
C LEU A 326 -8.71 5.64 14.51
N ILE A 327 -7.91 4.82 13.83
CA ILE A 327 -8.00 3.36 13.92
C ILE A 327 -7.70 2.88 15.33
N ASP A 328 -6.67 3.42 15.99
CA ASP A 328 -6.28 3.05 17.35
C ASP A 328 -7.39 3.35 18.36
N ALA A 329 -8.13 4.45 18.19
CA ALA A 329 -9.28 4.78 19.04
C ALA A 329 -10.43 3.75 18.95
N ALA A 330 -10.51 3.00 17.85
CA ALA A 330 -11.47 1.89 17.68
C ALA A 330 -10.97 0.57 18.27
N VAL A 331 -9.66 0.44 18.55
CA VAL A 331 -9.09 -0.78 19.16
C VAL A 331 -9.55 -0.86 20.61
N PRO A 332 -10.23 -1.95 21.04
CA PRO A 332 -10.67 -2.07 22.42
C PRO A 332 -9.48 -2.02 23.37
N SER A 333 -9.49 -1.05 24.31
CA SER A 333 -8.53 -0.98 25.40
C SER A 333 -8.54 -2.30 26.16
N HIS A 334 -7.49 -3.09 26.01
CA HIS A 334 -7.33 -4.26 26.87
C HIS A 334 -6.99 -3.73 28.25
N GLY A 335 -7.93 -3.86 29.18
CA GLY A 335 -7.69 -3.55 30.59
C GLY A 335 -6.43 -4.28 31.06
N ILE A 336 -5.47 -3.50 31.53
CA ILE A 336 -4.30 -3.99 32.28
C ILE A 336 -4.79 -4.57 33.61
#